data_AF-A0AAU1RHP0-F1
#
_entry.id   AF-A0AAU1RHP0-F1
#
_cell.length_a   1.000
_cell.length_b   1.000
_cell.length_c   1.000
_cell.angle_alpha   90.00
_cell.angle_beta   90.00
_cell.angle_gamma   90.00
#
_symmetry.space_group_name_H-M   'P 1'
#
loop_
_entity.id
_entity.type
_entity.pdbx_description
1 polymer ?
#
loop_
_entity_poly.entity_id
_entity_poly.type
_entity_poly.pdbx_seq_one_letter_code
_entity_poly.pdbx_strand_id
1 'polypeptide(L)'
;MTALGAQVRTLGDGLMRMLVFDDHTGLMAVPDRSGAALVVREPNVVHFMTAAFERSWVGAEPFPVTVSPEAARSISDELRQTIVRLLSEGLEDKVIARRLGMPERTCQRHIAGIMRTVGAKSRFQAGYLLSAQPPPQVSG
;
A
#
# COMPACT_ATOMS: atom_id res chain seq x y z
N MET A 1 -2.85 11.59 16.66
CA MET A 1 -3.11 13.00 16.32
C MET A 1 -1.78 13.74 16.33
N THR A 2 -1.48 14.51 15.28
CA THR A 2 -0.24 15.29 15.16
C THR A 2 -0.24 16.49 16.12
N ALA A 3 0.90 17.16 16.28
CA ALA A 3 1.01 18.36 17.11
C ALA A 3 0.09 19.51 16.67
N LEU A 4 -0.36 19.51 15.41
CA LEU A 4 -1.29 20.50 14.84
C LEU A 4 -2.75 20.02 14.81
N GLY A 5 -3.07 18.91 15.50
CA GLY A 5 -4.43 18.38 15.57
C GLY A 5 -4.84 17.47 14.40
N ALA A 6 -4.00 17.29 13.38
CA ALA A 6 -4.33 16.42 12.25
C ALA A 6 -4.34 14.93 12.64
N GLN A 7 -5.26 14.15 12.07
CA GLN A 7 -5.26 12.69 12.14
C GLN A 7 -5.01 12.13 10.74
N VAL A 8 -4.22 11.06 10.66
CA VAL A 8 -3.88 10.42 9.39
C VAL A 8 -4.20 8.94 9.52
N ARG A 9 -4.89 8.40 8.53
CA ARG A 9 -5.23 6.98 8.41
C ARG A 9 -4.99 6.52 6.98
N THR A 10 -4.72 5.23 6.80
CA THR A 10 -4.45 4.60 5.50
C THR A 10 -5.50 3.56 5.18
N LEU A 11 -5.95 3.55 3.93
CA LEU A 11 -6.88 2.57 3.39
C LEU A 11 -6.22 1.91 2.16
N GLY A 12 -6.39 0.59 2.01
CA GLY A 12 -5.69 -0.22 1.00
C GLY A 12 -5.92 0.22 -0.45
N ASP A 13 -7.11 0.74 -0.78
CA ASP A 13 -7.45 1.45 -2.01
C ASP A 13 -8.90 2.01 -1.91
N GLY A 14 -9.38 2.70 -2.96
CA GLY A 14 -10.82 2.92 -3.16
C GLY A 14 -11.40 4.28 -2.79
N LEU A 15 -10.67 5.18 -2.13
CA LEU A 15 -11.15 6.54 -1.87
C LEU A 15 -10.72 7.51 -2.97
N MET A 16 -11.69 8.04 -3.72
CA MET A 16 -11.44 9.15 -4.64
C MET A 16 -10.92 10.36 -3.88
N ARG A 17 -9.89 11.02 -4.42
CA ARG A 17 -9.28 12.20 -3.77
C ARG A 17 -10.32 13.31 -3.62
N MET A 18 -10.65 13.62 -2.37
CA MET A 18 -11.55 14.69 -2.00
C MET A 18 -11.06 15.43 -0.75
N LEU A 19 -11.54 16.67 -0.59
CA LEU A 19 -11.40 17.49 0.60
C LEU A 19 -12.78 18.00 0.98
N VAL A 20 -13.10 18.05 2.27
CA VAL A 20 -14.36 18.63 2.77
C VAL A 20 -14.00 19.66 3.84
N PHE A 21 -14.60 20.85 3.72
CA PHE A 21 -14.41 21.97 4.64
C PHE A 21 -15.76 22.34 5.24
N ASP A 22 -15.81 22.36 6.58
CA ASP A 22 -16.93 22.83 7.40
C ASP A 22 -18.31 22.25 7.03
N ASP A 23 -18.36 21.05 6.43
CA ASP A 23 -19.57 20.43 5.88
C ASP A 23 -20.36 21.32 4.90
N HIS A 24 -19.68 22.31 4.30
CA HIS A 24 -20.28 23.29 3.39
C HIS A 24 -19.61 23.37 2.03
N THR A 25 -18.33 22.96 1.93
CA THR A 25 -17.59 23.00 0.67
C THR A 25 -16.79 21.73 0.47
N GLY A 26 -17.03 21.05 -0.64
CA GLY A 26 -16.24 19.90 -1.09
C GLY A 26 -15.31 20.28 -2.24
N LEU A 27 -14.12 19.70 -2.28
CA LEU A 27 -13.28 19.66 -3.47
C LEU A 27 -13.10 18.21 -3.90
N MET A 28 -13.23 17.93 -5.19
CA MET A 28 -12.97 16.62 -5.77
C MET A 28 -11.95 16.75 -6.90
N ALA A 29 -11.01 15.81 -6.98
CA ALA A 29 -10.10 15.75 -8.12
C ALA A 29 -10.88 15.49 -9.41
N VAL A 30 -10.50 16.16 -10.50
CA VAL A 30 -11.06 15.88 -11.83
C VAL A 30 -10.22 14.76 -12.46
N PRO A 31 -10.82 13.62 -12.81
CA PRO A 31 -10.09 12.54 -13.51
C PRO A 31 -9.37 13.09 -14.74
N ASP A 32 -8.16 12.62 -14.97
CA ASP A 32 -7.33 12.93 -16.15
C ASP A 32 -6.97 14.42 -16.34
N ARG A 33 -7.20 15.28 -15.33
CA ARG A 33 -6.79 16.69 -15.34
C ARG A 33 -5.95 17.07 -14.13
N SER A 34 -4.64 16.91 -14.27
CA SER A 34 -3.67 17.37 -13.28
C SER A 34 -3.82 18.87 -13.04
N GLY A 35 -3.91 19.28 -11.76
CA GLY A 35 -4.06 20.68 -11.36
C GLY A 35 -5.49 21.23 -11.39
N ALA A 36 -6.49 20.43 -11.80
CA ALA A 36 -7.89 20.82 -11.76
C ALA A 36 -8.64 20.19 -10.57
N ALA A 37 -9.56 20.95 -9.99
CA ALA A 37 -10.47 20.48 -8.95
C ALA A 37 -11.91 20.97 -9.21
N LEU A 38 -12.88 20.11 -8.94
CA LEU A 38 -14.29 20.48 -8.89
C LEU A 38 -14.59 21.03 -7.50
N VAL A 39 -15.14 22.24 -7.43
CA VAL A 39 -15.67 22.81 -6.18
C VAL A 39 -17.17 22.55 -6.08
N VAL A 40 -17.58 21.87 -5.01
CA VAL A 40 -18.96 21.48 -4.74
C VAL A 40 -19.47 22.30 -3.56
N ARG A 41 -20.61 22.97 -3.75
CA ARG A 41 -21.31 23.76 -2.70
C ARG A 41 -22.78 23.40 -2.54
N GLU A 42 -23.25 22.42 -3.31
CA GLU A 42 -24.63 21.93 -3.15
C GLU A 42 -24.70 21.13 -1.84
N PRO A 43 -25.56 21.50 -0.87
CA PRO A 43 -25.53 20.93 0.48
C PRO A 43 -25.70 19.40 0.54
N ASN A 44 -26.59 18.83 -0.28
CA ASN A 44 -26.83 17.39 -0.28
C ASN A 44 -25.65 16.61 -0.86
N VAL A 45 -24.97 17.16 -1.86
CA VAL A 45 -23.74 16.56 -2.42
C VAL A 45 -22.60 16.67 -1.42
N VAL A 46 -22.44 17.80 -0.72
CA VAL A 46 -21.42 17.92 0.34
C VAL A 46 -21.70 16.93 1.46
N HIS A 47 -22.95 16.82 1.91
CA HIS A 47 -23.35 15.83 2.91
C HIS A 47 -23.03 14.39 2.47
N PHE A 48 -23.29 14.05 1.20
CA PHE A 48 -22.92 12.76 0.64
C PHE A 48 -21.41 12.52 0.66
N MET A 49 -20.61 13.54 0.30
CA MET A 49 -19.14 13.47 0.34
C MET A 49 -18.63 13.24 1.76
N THR A 50 -19.16 13.98 2.75
CA THR A 50 -18.84 13.81 4.17
C THR A 50 -19.15 12.38 4.62
N ALA A 51 -20.35 11.88 4.32
CA ALA A 51 -20.74 10.53 4.68
C ALA A 51 -19.88 9.44 4.00
N ALA A 52 -19.46 9.67 2.75
CA ALA A 52 -18.54 8.77 2.05
C ALA A 52 -17.15 8.75 2.71
N PHE A 53 -16.62 9.92 3.06
CA PHE A 53 -15.36 10.04 3.78
C PHE A 53 -15.41 9.32 5.14
N GLU A 54 -16.44 9.56 5.95
CA GLU A 54 -16.57 8.95 7.29
C GLU A 54 -16.63 7.41 7.22
N ARG A 55 -17.33 6.85 6.22
CA ARG A 55 -17.34 5.40 6.00
C ARG A 55 -15.94 4.85 5.70
N SER A 56 -15.17 5.53 4.85
CA SER A 56 -13.78 5.16 4.57
C SER A 56 -12.88 5.37 5.79
N TRP A 57 -13.14 6.39 6.61
CA TRP A 57 -12.38 6.71 7.81
C TRP A 57 -12.48 5.61 8.88
N VAL A 58 -13.69 5.08 9.11
CA VAL A 58 -13.93 3.99 10.06
C VAL A 58 -13.17 2.72 9.67
N GLY A 59 -13.09 2.41 8.36
CA GLY A 59 -12.38 1.23 7.85
C GLY A 59 -10.88 1.42 7.63
N ALA A 60 -10.34 2.63 7.81
CA ALA A 60 -8.93 2.92 7.59
C ALA A 60 -8.09 2.65 8.84
N GLU A 61 -6.83 2.24 8.68
CA GLU A 61 -5.90 2.00 9.79
C GLU A 61 -5.15 3.28 10.19
N PRO A 62 -4.91 3.56 11.48
CA PRO A 62 -4.09 4.70 11.90
C PRO A 62 -2.72 4.71 11.23
N PHE A 63 -2.32 5.85 10.67
CA PHE A 63 -0.98 6.00 10.11
C PHE A 63 0.03 6.19 11.25
N PRO A 64 1.04 5.31 11.38
CA PRO A 64 2.04 5.43 12.42
C PRO A 64 2.90 6.67 12.20
N VAL A 65 2.81 7.65 13.11
CA VAL A 65 3.64 8.88 13.11
C VAL A 65 5.11 8.53 13.41
N THR A 66 5.34 7.40 14.07
CA THR A 66 6.65 6.82 14.33
C THR A 66 6.54 5.33 14.07
N VAL A 67 7.25 4.83 13.06
CA VAL A 67 7.39 3.39 12.85
C VAL A 67 8.52 2.92 13.76
N SER A 68 8.22 2.06 14.73
CA SER A 68 9.28 1.46 15.54
C SER A 68 10.21 0.66 14.61
N PRO A 69 11.52 0.51 14.94
CA PRO A 69 12.41 -0.33 14.16
C PRO A 69 11.93 -1.78 14.02
N GLU A 70 11.07 -2.25 14.92
CA GLU A 70 10.45 -3.58 14.89
C GLU A 70 9.27 -3.62 13.93
N ALA A 71 8.36 -2.62 13.97
CA ALA A 71 7.26 -2.51 13.02
C ALA A 71 7.77 -2.34 11.58
N ALA A 72 8.84 -1.56 11.37
CA ALA A 72 9.48 -1.41 10.06
C ALA A 72 10.06 -2.74 9.56
N ARG A 73 10.65 -3.54 10.45
CA ARG A 73 11.15 -4.88 10.14
C ARG A 73 10.02 -5.82 9.78
N SER A 74 8.94 -5.86 10.57
CA SER A 74 7.76 -6.70 10.30
C SER A 74 7.14 -6.38 8.94
N ILE A 75 6.92 -5.10 8.62
CA ILE A 75 6.40 -4.68 7.30
C ILE A 75 7.35 -5.12 6.17
N SER A 76 8.66 -4.95 6.37
CA SER A 76 9.65 -5.38 5.39
C SER A 76 9.68 -6.90 5.23
N ASP A 77 9.49 -7.65 6.31
CA ASP A 77 9.47 -9.11 6.32
C ASP A 77 8.20 -9.65 5.66
N GLU A 78 7.03 -9.07 5.91
CA GLU A 78 5.78 -9.40 5.23
C GLU A 78 5.85 -9.13 3.73
N LEU A 79 6.39 -7.97 3.33
CA LEU A 79 6.63 -7.65 1.93
C LEU A 79 7.59 -8.67 1.30
N ARG A 80 8.69 -9.00 1.99
CA ARG A 80 9.67 -9.97 1.53
C ARG A 80 9.04 -11.37 1.38
N GLN A 81 8.25 -11.83 2.35
CA GLN A 81 7.54 -13.12 2.31
C GLN A 81 6.55 -13.16 1.14
N THR A 82 5.82 -12.07 0.91
CA THR A 82 4.90 -11.95 -0.22
C THR A 82 5.65 -12.05 -1.56
N ILE A 83 6.77 -11.35 -1.71
CA ILE A 83 7.61 -11.43 -2.92
C ILE A 83 8.18 -12.86 -3.09
N VAL A 84 8.65 -13.50 -2.02
CA VAL A 84 9.15 -14.88 -2.04
C VAL A 84 8.06 -15.84 -2.55
N ARG A 85 6.84 -15.74 -2.03
CA ARG A 85 5.72 -16.56 -2.46
C ARG A 85 5.43 -16.36 -3.95
N LEU A 86 5.29 -15.12 -4.41
CA LEU A 86 5.01 -14.82 -5.81
C LEU A 86 6.14 -15.24 -6.76
N LEU A 87 7.40 -15.17 -6.31
CA LEU A 87 8.56 -15.70 -7.04
C LEU A 87 8.52 -17.22 -7.13
N SER A 88 8.14 -17.92 -6.07
CA SER A 88 7.99 -19.38 -6.06
C SER A 88 6.87 -19.87 -6.98
N GLU A 89 5.85 -19.03 -7.20
CA GLU A 89 4.78 -19.23 -8.19
C GLU A 89 5.27 -18.94 -9.63
N GLY A 90 6.51 -18.48 -9.83
CA GLY A 90 7.11 -18.22 -11.14
C GLY A 90 6.76 -16.86 -11.77
N LEU A 91 6.03 -15.98 -11.07
CA LEU A 91 5.47 -14.74 -11.64
C LEU A 91 6.50 -13.66 -11.97
N GLU A 92 6.54 -13.18 -13.21
CA GLU A 92 7.46 -12.11 -13.67
C GLU A 92 7.42 -10.83 -12.82
N ASP A 93 8.54 -10.11 -12.73
CA ASP A 93 8.71 -8.90 -11.89
C ASP A 93 7.64 -7.84 -12.15
N LYS A 94 7.30 -7.61 -13.43
CA LYS A 94 6.25 -6.66 -13.83
C LYS A 94 4.88 -7.04 -13.25
N VAL A 95 4.60 -8.34 -13.14
CA VAL A 95 3.33 -8.86 -12.59
C VAL A 95 3.32 -8.72 -11.07
N ILE A 96 4.45 -9.05 -10.41
CA ILE A 96 4.63 -8.86 -8.97
C ILE A 96 4.49 -7.38 -8.60
N ALA A 97 5.19 -6.49 -9.30
CA ALA A 97 5.16 -5.05 -9.08
C ALA A 97 3.75 -4.48 -9.18
N ARG A 98 2.99 -4.88 -10.23
CA ARG A 98 1.59 -4.49 -10.41
C ARG A 98 0.70 -4.99 -9.27
N ARG A 99 0.90 -6.24 -8.82
CA ARG A 99 0.11 -6.84 -7.73
C ARG A 99 0.38 -6.19 -6.37
N LEU A 100 1.59 -5.68 -6.17
CA LEU A 100 2.03 -4.98 -4.96
C LEU A 100 1.86 -3.46 -5.03
N GLY A 101 1.28 -2.93 -6.12
CA GLY A 101 1.06 -1.48 -6.28
C GLY A 101 2.35 -0.64 -6.25
N MET A 102 3.49 -1.19 -6.67
CA MET A 102 4.79 -0.51 -6.59
C MET A 102 5.50 -0.39 -7.94
N PRO A 103 6.43 0.57 -8.10
CA PRO A 103 7.25 0.68 -9.31
C PRO A 103 8.08 -0.58 -9.58
N GLU A 104 8.20 -0.98 -10.84
CA GLU A 104 8.92 -2.19 -11.25
C GLU A 104 10.39 -2.20 -10.77
N ARG A 105 11.08 -1.05 -10.87
CA ARG A 105 12.47 -0.89 -10.38
C ARG A 105 12.60 -1.16 -8.88
N THR A 106 11.60 -0.78 -8.09
CA THR A 106 11.58 -1.05 -6.64
C THR A 106 11.41 -2.55 -6.41
N CYS A 107 10.48 -3.19 -7.11
CA CYS A 107 10.26 -4.63 -7.05
C CYS A 107 11.54 -5.42 -7.40
N GLN A 108 12.19 -5.09 -8.53
CA GLN A 108 13.46 -5.70 -8.96
C GLN A 108 14.56 -5.58 -7.89
N ARG A 109 14.64 -4.43 -7.19
CA ARG A 109 15.62 -4.24 -6.10
C ARG A 109 15.34 -5.17 -4.92
N HIS A 110 14.08 -5.36 -4.54
CA HIS A 110 13.70 -6.31 -3.48
C HIS A 110 14.03 -7.75 -3.89
N ILE A 111 13.72 -8.14 -5.13
CA ILE A 111 14.00 -9.47 -5.68
C ILE A 111 15.51 -9.73 -5.71
N ALA A 112 16.32 -8.78 -6.18
CA ALA A 112 17.78 -8.90 -6.16
C ALA A 112 18.32 -9.07 -4.72
N GLY A 113 17.71 -8.39 -3.75
CA GLY A 113 18.01 -8.59 -2.33
C GLY A 113 17.71 -10.02 -1.86
N ILE A 114 16.54 -10.55 -2.20
CA ILE A 114 16.12 -11.92 -1.88
C ILE A 114 17.07 -12.94 -2.51
N MET A 115 17.38 -12.78 -3.80
CA MET A 115 18.31 -13.65 -4.53
C MET A 115 19.69 -13.70 -3.87
N ARG A 116 20.22 -12.55 -3.41
CA ARG A 116 21.47 -12.50 -2.64
C ARG A 116 21.36 -13.27 -1.32
N THR A 117 20.25 -13.11 -0.59
CA THR A 117 20.06 -13.81 0.70
C THR A 117 20.05 -15.32 0.54
N VAL A 118 19.46 -15.84 -0.54
CA VAL A 118 19.40 -17.28 -0.78
C VAL A 118 20.59 -17.81 -1.60
N GLY A 119 21.54 -16.96 -1.98
CA GLY A 119 22.70 -17.35 -2.78
C GLY A 119 22.37 -17.74 -4.23
N ALA A 120 21.24 -17.27 -4.77
CA ALA A 120 20.84 -17.56 -6.14
C ALA A 120 21.54 -16.65 -7.15
N LYS A 121 22.10 -17.26 -8.21
CA LYS A 121 22.73 -16.59 -9.35
C LYS A 121 21.77 -16.35 -10.51
N SER A 122 20.62 -17.01 -10.51
CA SER A 122 19.56 -16.82 -11.49
C SER A 122 18.19 -16.86 -10.81
N ARG A 123 17.21 -16.23 -11.45
CA ARG A 123 15.81 -16.27 -11.00
C ARG A 123 15.28 -17.69 -10.87
N PHE A 124 15.62 -18.55 -11.84
CA PHE A 124 15.24 -19.95 -11.81
C PHE A 124 15.82 -20.67 -10.58
N GLN A 125 17.11 -20.46 -10.30
CA GLN A 125 17.75 -20.98 -9.10
C GLN A 125 17.11 -20.44 -7.82
N ALA A 126 16.72 -19.16 -7.80
CA ALA A 126 16.01 -18.56 -6.67
C ALA A 126 14.66 -19.24 -6.43
N GLY A 127 13.86 -19.45 -7.48
CA GLY A 127 12.59 -20.16 -7.40
C GLY A 127 12.74 -21.58 -6.82
N TYR A 128 13.73 -22.33 -7.32
CA TYR A 128 14.05 -23.66 -6.79
C TYR A 128 14.40 -23.64 -5.30
N LEU A 129 15.35 -22.77 -4.90
CA LEU A 129 15.79 -22.67 -3.50
C LEU A 129 14.68 -22.21 -2.55
N LEU A 130 13.80 -21.32 -3.00
CA LEU A 130 12.66 -20.82 -2.23
C LEU A 130 11.53 -21.86 -2.13
N SER A 131 11.30 -22.67 -3.17
CA SER A 131 10.34 -23.78 -3.12
C SER A 131 10.78 -24.93 -2.20
N ALA A 132 12.08 -25.05 -1.95
CA ALA A 132 12.67 -26.10 -1.12
C ALA A 132 12.72 -25.75 0.37
N GLN A 133 12.45 -24.50 0.76
CA GLN A 133 12.32 -24.13 2.18
C GLN A 133 10.91 -24.50 2.69
N PRO A 134 10.80 -25.25 3.80
CA PRO A 134 9.49 -25.51 4.40
C PRO A 134 8.86 -24.18 4.84
N PRO A 135 7.52 -24.03 4.75
CA PRO A 135 6.84 -22.82 5.17
C PRO A 135 7.18 -22.49 6.64
N PRO A 136 7.31 -21.20 7.01
CA PRO A 136 7.57 -20.81 8.39
C PRO A 136 6.49 -21.39 9.30
N GLN A 137 6.90 -22.19 10.28
CA GLN A 137 5.98 -22.72 11.29
C GLN A 137 5.51 -21.55 12.15
N VAL A 138 4.22 -21.22 12.05
CA VAL A 138 3.56 -20.30 12.96
C VAL A 138 3.37 -21.04 14.28
N SER A 139 4.19 -20.73 15.28
CA SER A 139 3.98 -21.18 16.65
C SER A 139 2.75 -20.46 17.22
N GLY A 140 1.66 -21.20 17.39
CA GLY A 140 0.54 -20.81 18.25
C GLY A 140 0.79 -21.19 19.70
#